data_AF-A0A532B3K1-F1
#
_entry.id   AF-A0A532B3K1-F1
#
_cell.length_a   1.000
_cell.length_b   1.000
_cell.length_c   1.000
_cell.angle_alpha   90.00
_cell.angle_beta   90.00
_cell.angle_gamma   90.00
#
_symmetry.space_group_name_H-M   'P 1'
#
loop_
_entity.id
_entity.type
_entity.pdbx_description
1 polymer ?
#
loop_
_entity_poly.entity_id
_entity_poly.type
_entity_poly.pdbx_seq_one_letter_code
_entity_poly.pdbx_strand_id
1 'polypeptide(L)'
;SLRRFYTALGIGLLLVAMCTAMWFADEANAGHFFERLPHILDFLSWLVPKDWNDVWRALFDIASPHDKGSQEFNFPLGRVYLWGGFYLPEYFELMLTTLNVALVSTFIGFVLAVPFSCIAARNLTPSPVLRLVVKRFMELLRAFPEIVIAGLFAAILSTGPVAAIIAIGLHSIGALGKLFYEINENIDMRAEEGLRAVGANWFERVRFAGLPQVLPNFMSYTLLRIEINVRI
;
A
#
# COMPACT_ATOMS: atom_id res chain seq x y z
N SER A 1 4.26 48.75 -0.89
CA SER A 1 4.45 48.33 -2.29
C SER A 1 3.30 47.41 -2.69
N LEU A 2 2.84 47.47 -3.95
CA LEU A 2 1.75 46.64 -4.50
C LEU A 2 1.95 45.14 -4.19
N ARG A 3 3.20 44.67 -4.16
CA ARG A 3 3.55 43.27 -3.87
C ARG A 3 3.12 42.82 -2.47
N ARG A 4 3.29 43.66 -1.43
CA ARG A 4 2.84 43.32 -0.06
C ARG A 4 1.32 43.27 0.05
N PHE A 5 0.62 44.11 -0.72
CA PHE A 5 -0.84 44.12 -0.78
C PHE A 5 -1.40 42.84 -1.42
N TYR A 6 -0.86 42.41 -2.57
CA TYR A 6 -1.30 41.15 -3.20
C TYR A 6 -0.97 39.91 -2.36
N THR A 7 0.16 39.89 -1.65
CA THR A 7 0.48 38.81 -0.72
C THR A 7 -0.51 38.77 0.44
N ALA A 8 -0.85 39.93 1.03
CA ALA A 8 -1.84 40.02 2.10
C ALA A 8 -3.25 39.60 1.61
N LEU A 9 -3.65 40.03 0.40
CA LEU A 9 -4.90 39.63 -0.24
C LEU A 9 -4.96 38.12 -0.49
N GLY A 10 -3.87 37.53 -1.01
CA GLY A 10 -3.80 36.09 -1.27
C GLY A 10 -3.88 35.26 0.01
N ILE A 11 -3.18 35.68 1.08
CA ILE A 11 -3.28 35.03 2.40
C ILE A 11 -4.70 35.18 2.95
N GLY A 12 -5.31 36.37 2.82
CA GLY A 12 -6.69 36.60 3.24
C GLY A 12 -7.69 35.69 2.53
N LEU A 13 -7.59 35.57 1.20
CA LEU A 13 -8.44 34.68 0.41
C LEU A 13 -8.24 33.21 0.78
N LEU A 14 -7.01 32.79 1.03
CA LEU A 14 -6.71 31.43 1.45
C LEU A 14 -7.28 31.12 2.84
N LEU A 15 -7.16 32.06 3.78
CA LEU A 15 -7.75 31.92 5.12
C LEU A 15 -9.28 31.86 5.04
N VAL A 16 -9.92 32.70 4.22
CA VAL A 16 -11.37 32.64 4.01
C VAL A 16 -11.77 31.31 3.40
N ALA A 17 -11.10 30.86 2.34
CA ALA A 17 -11.36 29.56 1.71
C ALA A 17 -11.21 28.40 2.70
N MET A 18 -10.16 28.43 3.54
CA MET A 18 -9.92 27.44 4.58
C MET A 18 -11.03 27.45 5.64
N CYS A 19 -11.39 28.61 6.17
CA CYS A 19 -12.48 28.74 7.14
C CYS A 19 -13.83 28.29 6.57
N THR A 20 -14.13 28.63 5.31
CA THR A 20 -15.37 28.17 4.65
C THR A 20 -15.38 26.66 4.41
N ALA A 21 -14.23 26.08 4.03
CA ALA A 21 -14.12 24.64 3.85
C ALA A 21 -14.25 23.89 5.20
N MET A 22 -13.66 24.43 6.27
CA MET A 22 -13.78 23.88 7.61
C MET A 22 -15.21 23.95 8.13
N TRP A 23 -15.90 25.08 7.94
CA TRP A 23 -17.30 25.21 8.32
C TRP A 23 -18.17 24.24 7.52
N PHE A 24 -18.03 24.18 6.20
CA PHE A 24 -18.77 23.23 5.38
C PHE A 24 -18.52 21.77 5.79
N ALA A 25 -17.28 21.42 6.14
CA ALA A 25 -16.92 20.09 6.61
C ALA A 25 -17.52 19.77 8.00
N ASP A 26 -17.60 20.76 8.89
CA ASP A 26 -18.23 20.62 10.20
C ASP A 26 -19.75 20.41 10.06
N GLU A 27 -20.39 21.20 9.21
CA GLU A 27 -21.83 21.10 8.94
C GLU A 27 -22.19 19.77 8.26
N ALA A 28 -21.31 19.23 7.40
CA ALA A 28 -21.44 17.90 6.84
C ALA A 28 -21.20 16.75 7.86
N ASN A 29 -20.49 17.00 8.96
CA ASN A 29 -20.16 16.04 10.02
C ASN A 29 -20.87 16.35 11.36
N ALA A 30 -22.16 16.71 11.27
CA ALA A 30 -23.06 16.93 12.40
C ALA A 30 -22.77 18.16 13.29
N GLY A 31 -21.86 19.06 12.91
CA GLY A 31 -21.72 20.39 13.53
C GLY A 31 -21.08 20.42 14.93
N HIS A 32 -20.34 19.37 15.30
CA HIS A 32 -19.75 19.23 16.65
C HIS A 32 -18.22 19.35 16.67
N PHE A 33 -17.57 19.77 15.59
CA PHE A 33 -16.10 19.81 15.50
C PHE A 33 -15.49 20.67 16.60
N PHE A 34 -15.98 21.90 16.76
CA PHE A 34 -15.44 22.84 17.75
C PHE A 34 -15.75 22.43 19.20
N GLU A 35 -16.88 21.76 19.42
CA GLU A 35 -17.26 21.22 20.72
C GLU A 35 -16.38 20.04 21.15
N ARG A 36 -15.84 19.28 20.19
CA ARG A 36 -14.96 18.14 20.45
C ARG A 36 -13.47 18.51 20.54
N LEU A 37 -13.06 19.72 20.16
CA LEU A 37 -11.66 20.17 20.25
C LEU A 37 -11.06 20.03 21.66
N PRO A 38 -11.75 20.41 22.75
CA PRO A 38 -11.24 20.20 24.10
C PRO A 38 -11.04 18.72 24.46
N HIS A 39 -11.84 17.83 23.85
CA HIS A 39 -11.83 16.39 24.09
C HIS A 39 -10.85 15.63 23.18
N ILE A 40 -10.10 16.33 22.33
CA ILE A 40 -9.20 15.68 21.38
C ILE A 40 -8.10 14.85 22.05
N LEU A 41 -7.83 15.06 23.34
CA LEU A 41 -6.85 14.30 24.11
C LEU A 41 -7.47 13.26 25.05
N ASP A 42 -8.80 13.17 25.14
CA ASP A 42 -9.49 12.22 26.04
C ASP A 42 -9.16 10.77 25.68
N PHE A 43 -8.86 10.49 24.41
CA PHE A 43 -8.44 9.15 23.94
C PHE A 43 -7.15 8.66 24.64
N LEU A 44 -6.28 9.54 25.13
CA LEU A 44 -5.08 9.14 25.86
C LEU A 44 -5.45 8.39 27.14
N SER A 45 -6.56 8.78 27.79
CA SER A 45 -7.08 8.08 28.96
C SER A 45 -7.61 6.68 28.62
N TRP A 46 -8.07 6.46 27.39
CA TRP A 46 -8.53 5.16 26.89
C TRP A 46 -7.39 4.22 26.53
N LEU A 47 -6.20 4.77 26.19
CA LEU A 47 -5.02 3.98 25.87
C LEU A 47 -4.33 3.40 27.11
N VAL A 48 -4.57 3.97 28.30
CA VAL A 48 -3.97 3.47 29.55
C VAL A 48 -4.80 2.29 30.07
N PRO A 49 -4.22 1.07 30.12
CA PRO A 49 -4.92 -0.09 30.66
C PRO A 49 -5.25 0.11 32.14
N LYS A 50 -6.44 -0.32 32.56
CA LYS A 50 -6.85 -0.31 33.97
C LYS A 50 -5.95 -1.23 34.82
N ASP A 51 -5.50 -2.35 34.25
CA ASP A 51 -4.51 -3.26 34.81
C ASP A 51 -3.46 -3.62 33.73
N TRP A 52 -2.18 -3.38 34.03
CA TRP A 52 -1.08 -3.73 33.14
C TRP A 52 -0.86 -5.24 33.00
N ASN A 53 -1.31 -6.04 33.97
CA ASN A 53 -1.23 -7.50 33.89
C ASN A 53 -2.17 -8.07 32.83
N ASP A 54 -3.29 -7.40 32.56
CA ASP A 54 -4.22 -7.82 31.50
C ASP A 54 -3.60 -7.67 30.11
N VAL A 55 -2.67 -6.71 29.91
CA VAL A 55 -1.90 -6.59 28.66
C VAL A 55 -1.00 -7.81 28.44
N TRP A 56 -0.29 -8.25 29.48
CA TRP A 56 0.55 -9.44 29.41
C TRP A 56 -0.28 -10.71 29.20
N ARG A 57 -1.45 -10.80 29.83
CA ARG A 57 -2.38 -11.92 29.65
C ARG A 57 -2.92 -11.97 28.23
N ALA A 58 -3.32 -10.82 27.68
CA ALA A 58 -3.76 -10.68 26.30
C ALA A 58 -2.69 -11.13 25.30
N LEU A 59 -1.42 -10.74 25.51
CA LEU A 59 -0.32 -11.12 24.62
C LEU A 59 -0.11 -12.64 24.51
N PHE A 60 -0.47 -13.39 25.55
CA PHE A 60 -0.26 -14.84 25.64
C PHE A 60 -1.57 -15.65 25.64
N ASP A 61 -2.69 -15.06 25.22
CA ASP A 61 -4.02 -15.70 25.20
C ASP A 61 -4.40 -16.33 26.54
N ILE A 62 -4.05 -15.65 27.64
CA ILE A 62 -4.40 -16.03 29.01
C ILE A 62 -5.68 -15.30 29.38
N ALA A 63 -6.68 -16.02 29.90
CA ALA A 63 -7.92 -15.41 30.35
C ALA A 63 -7.66 -14.36 31.45
N SER A 64 -8.36 -13.22 31.35
CA SER A 64 -8.32 -12.20 32.40
C SER A 64 -9.15 -12.65 33.60
N PRO A 65 -8.66 -12.47 34.84
CA PRO A 65 -9.47 -12.64 36.06
C PRO A 65 -10.67 -11.67 36.11
N HIS A 66 -10.64 -10.59 35.33
CA HIS A 66 -11.70 -9.59 35.24
C HIS A 66 -12.72 -9.89 34.15
N ASP A 67 -12.61 -11.05 33.47
CA ASP A 67 -13.56 -11.44 32.44
C ASP A 67 -14.97 -11.65 33.01
N LYS A 68 -15.89 -10.81 32.56
CA LYS A 68 -17.33 -10.85 32.90
C LYS A 68 -18.18 -11.43 31.78
N GLY A 69 -17.56 -12.09 30.79
CA GLY A 69 -18.24 -12.55 29.57
C GLY A 69 -18.50 -11.43 28.57
N SER A 70 -17.81 -10.30 28.70
CA SER A 70 -17.86 -9.18 27.76
C SER A 70 -16.65 -9.22 26.82
N GLN A 71 -16.76 -8.62 25.62
CA GLN A 71 -15.66 -8.58 24.66
C GLN A 71 -14.43 -7.77 25.15
N GLU A 72 -14.52 -7.05 26.29
CA GLU A 72 -13.39 -6.29 26.87
C GLU A 72 -12.24 -7.19 27.34
N PHE A 73 -12.54 -8.43 27.73
CA PHE A 73 -11.58 -9.38 28.33
C PHE A 73 -11.65 -10.80 27.74
N ASN A 74 -12.55 -11.00 26.78
CA ASN A 74 -12.71 -12.26 26.07
C ASN A 74 -11.67 -12.33 24.95
N PHE A 75 -10.46 -12.78 25.29
CA PHE A 75 -9.48 -13.19 24.30
C PHE A 75 -9.91 -14.57 23.80
N PRO A 76 -10.47 -14.70 22.57
CA PRO A 76 -10.83 -16.01 22.06
C PRO A 76 -9.60 -16.93 22.17
N LEU A 77 -9.81 -18.16 22.64
CA LEU A 77 -8.76 -19.16 22.83
C LEU A 77 -8.24 -19.64 21.46
N GLY A 78 -7.51 -18.79 20.72
CA GLY A 78 -6.89 -19.10 19.43
C GLY A 78 -5.48 -19.66 19.57
N ARG A 79 -5.25 -20.55 20.54
CA ARG A 79 -3.93 -21.18 20.71
C ARG A 79 -3.68 -22.18 19.58
N VAL A 80 -2.73 -21.86 18.70
CA VAL A 80 -2.28 -22.80 17.66
C VAL A 80 -1.20 -23.69 18.23
N TYR A 81 -1.56 -24.94 18.53
CA TYR A 81 -0.62 -25.93 19.06
C TYR A 81 0.27 -26.46 17.94
N LEU A 82 1.58 -26.20 18.03
CA LEU A 82 2.56 -26.65 17.05
C LEU A 82 3.04 -28.06 17.37
N TRP A 83 3.45 -28.30 18.62
CA TRP A 83 3.88 -29.63 19.07
C TRP A 83 3.77 -29.78 20.59
N GLY A 84 3.14 -30.88 21.04
CA GLY A 84 2.94 -31.15 22.47
C GLY A 84 2.19 -30.01 23.17
N GLY A 85 2.79 -29.45 24.23
CA GLY A 85 2.25 -28.29 24.97
C GLY A 85 2.71 -26.92 24.45
N PHE A 86 3.50 -26.85 23.39
CA PHE A 86 3.99 -25.60 22.82
C PHE A 86 2.94 -25.02 21.84
N TYR A 87 2.37 -23.89 22.23
CA TYR A 87 1.40 -23.14 21.42
C TYR A 87 1.97 -21.80 20.98
N LEU A 88 1.54 -21.34 19.81
CA LEU A 88 1.76 -19.99 19.33
C LEU A 88 0.50 -19.16 19.65
N PRO A 89 0.64 -17.95 20.21
CA PRO A 89 -0.49 -17.04 20.36
C PRO A 89 -1.09 -16.66 18.99
N GLU A 90 -2.41 -16.49 18.93
CA GLU A 90 -3.16 -16.22 17.68
C GLU A 90 -2.61 -14.99 16.93
N TYR A 91 -2.20 -13.96 17.69
CA TYR A 91 -1.64 -12.72 17.13
C TYR A 91 -0.39 -12.96 16.28
N PHE A 92 0.44 -13.94 16.61
CA PHE A 92 1.61 -14.26 15.78
C PHE A 92 1.21 -14.86 14.44
N GLU A 93 0.16 -15.69 14.40
CA GLU A 93 -0.39 -16.22 13.15
C GLU A 93 -0.96 -15.09 12.29
N LEU A 94 -1.70 -14.16 12.89
CA LEU A 94 -2.26 -12.98 12.20
C LEU A 94 -1.16 -12.05 11.65
N MET A 95 -0.08 -11.82 12.42
CA MET A 95 1.09 -11.07 11.95
C MET A 95 1.77 -11.77 10.76
N LEU A 96 1.98 -13.08 10.84
CA LEU A 96 2.55 -13.87 9.74
C LEU A 96 1.64 -13.86 8.51
N THR A 97 0.33 -13.89 8.70
CA THR A 97 -0.65 -13.78 7.62
C THR A 97 -0.52 -12.43 6.91
N THR A 98 -0.44 -11.34 7.67
CA THR A 98 -0.24 -9.99 7.12
C THR A 98 1.06 -9.89 6.32
N LEU A 99 2.15 -10.42 6.87
CA LEU A 99 3.44 -10.46 6.18
C LEU A 99 3.38 -11.28 4.89
N ASN A 100 2.75 -12.46 4.93
CA ASN A 100 2.59 -13.31 3.75
C ASN A 100 1.73 -12.63 2.67
N VAL A 101 0.63 -11.97 3.05
CA VAL A 101 -0.21 -11.20 2.13
C VAL A 101 0.63 -10.13 1.43
N ALA A 102 1.41 -9.36 2.19
CA ALA A 102 2.27 -8.32 1.64
C ALA A 102 3.36 -8.87 0.72
N LEU A 103 4.05 -9.94 1.11
CA LEU A 103 5.10 -10.57 0.31
C LEU A 103 4.56 -11.16 -1.00
N VAL A 104 3.51 -11.96 -0.92
CA VAL A 104 2.93 -12.65 -2.08
C VAL A 104 2.34 -11.65 -3.07
N SER A 105 1.55 -10.68 -2.59
CA SER A 105 0.97 -9.64 -3.45
C SER A 105 2.04 -8.78 -4.12
N THR A 106 3.11 -8.42 -3.39
CA THR A 106 4.22 -7.64 -3.95
C THR A 106 5.01 -8.46 -4.96
N PHE A 107 5.23 -9.75 -4.70
CA PHE A 107 5.92 -10.64 -5.64
C PHE A 107 5.14 -10.77 -6.97
N ILE A 108 3.82 -10.99 -6.89
CA ILE A 108 2.94 -10.98 -8.08
C ILE A 108 3.03 -9.64 -8.80
N GLY A 109 2.96 -8.55 -8.03
CA GLY A 109 3.12 -7.18 -8.52
C GLY A 109 4.42 -6.99 -9.28
N PHE A 110 5.55 -7.40 -8.70
CA PHE A 110 6.88 -7.30 -9.29
C PHE A 110 6.99 -8.11 -10.59
N VAL A 111 6.63 -9.40 -10.56
CA VAL A 111 6.75 -10.30 -11.71
C VAL A 111 5.98 -9.78 -12.92
N LEU A 112 4.79 -9.20 -12.71
CA LEU A 112 3.98 -8.65 -13.80
C LEU A 112 4.37 -7.20 -14.15
N ALA A 113 4.81 -6.40 -13.18
CA ALA A 113 5.26 -5.03 -13.41
C ALA A 113 6.52 -4.97 -14.27
N VAL A 114 7.48 -5.90 -14.10
CA VAL A 114 8.72 -5.94 -14.88
C VAL A 114 8.45 -5.96 -16.40
N PRO A 115 7.74 -6.95 -16.98
CA PRO A 115 7.48 -6.98 -18.41
C PRO A 115 6.61 -5.80 -18.88
N PHE A 116 5.56 -5.43 -18.12
CA PHE A 116 4.74 -4.28 -18.49
C PHE A 116 5.53 -2.97 -18.52
N SER A 117 6.46 -2.79 -17.59
CA SER A 117 7.33 -1.61 -17.53
C SER A 117 8.27 -1.51 -18.73
N CYS A 118 8.82 -2.63 -19.20
CA CYS A 118 9.70 -2.66 -20.37
C CYS A 118 8.90 -2.31 -21.65
N ILE A 119 7.65 -2.77 -21.74
CA ILE A 119 6.76 -2.44 -22.86
C ILE A 119 6.30 -0.97 -22.82
N ALA A 120 6.07 -0.42 -21.63
CA ALA A 120 5.58 0.94 -21.42
C ALA A 120 6.66 2.03 -21.59
N ALA A 121 7.94 1.68 -21.47
CA ALA A 121 9.05 2.61 -21.59
C ALA A 121 9.27 3.06 -23.04
N ARG A 122 9.41 4.38 -23.27
CA ARG A 122 9.51 4.96 -24.62
C ARG A 122 10.69 4.45 -25.46
N ASN A 123 11.80 4.13 -24.80
CA ASN A 123 13.07 3.73 -25.41
C ASN A 123 13.15 2.21 -25.65
N LEU A 124 12.40 1.42 -24.88
CA LEU A 124 12.38 -0.05 -25.02
C LEU A 124 11.15 -0.56 -25.77
N THR A 125 10.08 0.21 -25.92
CA THR A 125 8.80 -0.33 -26.43
C THR A 125 8.91 -0.95 -27.84
N PRO A 126 8.31 -2.12 -28.09
CA PRO A 126 8.28 -2.70 -29.44
C PRO A 126 7.27 -2.00 -30.36
N SER A 127 6.24 -1.33 -29.81
CA SER A 127 5.18 -0.67 -30.58
C SER A 127 4.59 0.52 -29.81
N PRO A 128 4.40 1.70 -30.44
CA PRO A 128 3.76 2.85 -29.82
C PRO A 128 2.33 2.57 -29.33
N VAL A 129 1.58 1.72 -30.04
CA VAL A 129 0.21 1.36 -29.66
C VAL A 129 0.22 0.49 -28.41
N LEU A 130 1.12 -0.51 -28.37
CA LEU A 130 1.24 -1.39 -27.21
C LEU A 130 1.67 -0.63 -25.96
N ARG A 131 2.59 0.34 -26.12
CA ARG A 131 2.97 1.28 -25.05
C ARG A 131 1.75 2.00 -24.47
N LEU A 132 0.89 2.55 -25.32
CA LEU A 132 -0.30 3.28 -24.88
C LEU A 132 -1.24 2.34 -24.10
N VAL A 133 -1.56 1.17 -24.66
CA VAL A 133 -2.47 0.20 -24.05
C VAL A 133 -1.95 -0.25 -22.68
N VAL A 134 -0.68 -0.64 -22.58
CA VAL A 134 -0.09 -1.10 -21.31
C VAL A 134 -0.03 0.03 -20.28
N LYS A 135 0.27 1.27 -20.68
CA LYS A 135 0.23 2.41 -19.76
C LYS A 135 -1.17 2.66 -19.21
N ARG A 136 -2.20 2.65 -20.06
CA ARG A 136 -3.60 2.81 -19.62
C ARG A 136 -4.06 1.67 -18.73
N PHE A 137 -3.66 0.45 -19.03
CA PHE A 137 -3.94 -0.70 -18.17
C PHE A 137 -3.32 -0.55 -16.77
N MET A 138 -2.04 -0.19 -16.68
CA MET A 138 -1.39 0.03 -15.38
C MET A 138 -1.97 1.24 -14.62
N GLU A 139 -2.44 2.27 -15.31
CA GLU A 139 -3.15 3.41 -14.71
C GLU A 139 -4.52 2.98 -14.14
N LEU A 140 -5.26 2.12 -14.86
CA LEU A 140 -6.54 1.57 -14.39
C LEU A 140 -6.35 0.73 -13.11
N LEU A 141 -5.32 -0.13 -13.08
CA LEU A 141 -5.04 -0.99 -11.92
C LEU A 141 -4.80 -0.20 -10.63
N ARG A 142 -4.31 1.03 -10.74
CA ARG A 142 -4.06 1.90 -9.57
C ARG A 142 -5.14 2.95 -9.32
N ALA A 143 -6.20 2.97 -10.12
CA ALA A 143 -7.24 3.99 -10.03
C ALA A 143 -8.19 3.76 -8.84
N PHE A 144 -8.40 2.49 -8.47
CA PHE A 144 -9.30 2.11 -7.38
C PHE A 144 -8.52 1.89 -6.08
N PRO A 145 -9.06 2.36 -4.93
CA PRO A 145 -8.53 2.03 -3.62
C PRO A 145 -8.55 0.52 -3.35
N GLU A 146 -7.53 -0.01 -2.69
CA GLU A 146 -7.37 -1.44 -2.41
C GLU A 146 -8.54 -1.99 -1.59
N ILE A 147 -9.04 -1.23 -0.62
CA ILE A 147 -10.17 -1.64 0.23
C ILE A 147 -11.46 -1.90 -0.57
N VAL A 148 -11.68 -1.14 -1.65
CA VAL A 148 -12.85 -1.32 -2.52
C VAL A 148 -12.72 -2.63 -3.30
N ILE A 149 -11.54 -2.91 -3.85
CA ILE A 149 -11.26 -4.14 -4.59
C ILE A 149 -11.29 -5.35 -3.64
N ALA A 150 -10.72 -5.22 -2.44
CA ALA A 150 -10.73 -6.25 -1.42
C ALA A 150 -12.16 -6.59 -0.99
N GLY A 151 -13.02 -5.58 -0.78
CA GLY A 151 -14.44 -5.79 -0.48
C GLY A 151 -15.19 -6.52 -1.59
N LEU A 152 -14.91 -6.18 -2.86
CA LEU A 152 -15.47 -6.88 -4.02
C LEU A 152 -15.04 -8.36 -4.04
N PHE A 153 -13.74 -8.65 -3.91
CA PHE A 153 -13.26 -10.03 -3.93
C PHE A 153 -13.67 -10.82 -2.70
N ALA A 154 -13.81 -10.20 -1.53
CA ALA A 154 -14.34 -10.85 -0.34
C ALA A 154 -15.79 -11.31 -0.56
N ALA A 155 -16.60 -10.53 -1.27
CA ALA A 155 -17.97 -10.92 -1.62
C ALA A 155 -18.03 -12.10 -2.62
N ILE A 156 -17.03 -12.25 -3.50
CA ILE A 156 -17.01 -13.29 -4.54
C ILE A 156 -16.31 -14.57 -4.06
N LEU A 157 -15.19 -14.45 -3.37
CA LEU A 157 -14.25 -15.56 -3.05
C LEU A 157 -14.27 -15.96 -1.57
N SER A 158 -15.11 -15.33 -0.74
CA SER A 158 -15.12 -15.37 0.73
C SER A 158 -14.15 -14.38 1.39
N THR A 159 -14.50 -13.95 2.60
CA THR A 159 -13.68 -13.09 3.44
C THR A 159 -12.40 -13.83 3.86
N GLY A 160 -11.23 -13.29 3.49
CA GLY A 160 -9.96 -13.88 3.88
C GLY A 160 -8.74 -13.29 3.16
N PRO A 161 -7.53 -13.82 3.44
CA PRO A 161 -6.27 -13.30 2.93
C PRO A 161 -6.17 -13.27 1.39
N VAL A 162 -6.85 -14.19 0.70
CA VAL A 162 -6.82 -14.30 -0.76
C VAL A 162 -7.40 -13.06 -1.43
N ALA A 163 -8.51 -12.53 -0.91
CA ALA A 163 -9.12 -11.29 -1.44
C ALA A 163 -8.15 -10.10 -1.30
N ALA A 164 -7.46 -10.01 -0.17
CA ALA A 164 -6.44 -8.99 0.06
C ALA A 164 -5.24 -9.14 -0.88
N ILE A 165 -4.73 -10.38 -1.07
CA ILE A 165 -3.61 -10.65 -2.00
C ILE A 165 -3.94 -10.19 -3.41
N ILE A 166 -5.16 -10.48 -3.90
CA ILE A 166 -5.58 -10.07 -5.24
C ILE A 166 -5.70 -8.55 -5.33
N ALA A 167 -6.37 -7.92 -4.36
CA ALA A 167 -6.56 -6.47 -4.35
C ALA A 167 -5.23 -5.70 -4.31
N ILE A 168 -4.37 -6.03 -3.35
CA ILE A 168 -3.05 -5.41 -3.17
C ILE A 168 -2.14 -5.77 -4.35
N GLY A 169 -2.23 -7.00 -4.86
CA GLY A 169 -1.45 -7.47 -6.00
C GLY A 169 -1.76 -6.66 -7.25
N LEU A 170 -3.04 -6.53 -7.62
CA LEU A 170 -3.48 -5.74 -8.78
C LEU A 170 -3.00 -4.28 -8.67
N HIS A 171 -3.20 -3.65 -7.52
CA HIS A 171 -2.74 -2.29 -7.29
C HIS A 171 -1.20 -2.19 -7.38
N SER A 172 -0.48 -3.19 -6.88
CA SER A 172 1.00 -3.28 -6.92
C SER A 172 1.56 -3.44 -8.32
N ILE A 173 0.91 -4.18 -9.21
CA ILE A 173 1.29 -4.25 -10.64
C ILE A 173 1.28 -2.84 -11.25
N GLY A 174 0.19 -2.10 -11.03
CA GLY A 174 0.04 -0.75 -11.55
C GLY A 174 1.07 0.21 -10.97
N ALA A 175 1.25 0.22 -9.65
CA ALA A 175 2.16 1.14 -8.97
C ALA A 175 3.63 0.87 -9.29
N LEU A 176 4.10 -0.38 -9.16
CA LEU A 176 5.48 -0.74 -9.52
C LEU A 176 5.73 -0.53 -11.01
N GLY A 177 4.77 -0.89 -11.88
CA GLY A 177 4.91 -0.72 -13.32
C GLY A 177 5.16 0.74 -13.75
N LYS A 178 4.55 1.71 -13.05
CA LYS A 178 4.83 3.15 -13.24
C LYS A 178 6.29 3.49 -12.95
N LEU A 179 6.72 3.18 -11.73
CA LEU A 179 8.07 3.48 -11.26
C LEU A 179 9.12 2.78 -12.12
N PHE A 180 8.89 1.51 -12.43
CA PHE A 180 9.78 0.70 -13.25
C PHE A 180 9.90 1.24 -14.67
N TYR A 181 8.80 1.69 -15.30
CA TYR A 181 8.93 2.20 -16.66
C TYR A 181 9.66 3.55 -16.67
N GLU A 182 9.49 4.39 -15.66
CA GLU A 182 10.24 5.65 -15.55
C GLU A 182 11.73 5.40 -15.40
N ILE A 183 12.13 4.39 -14.62
CA ILE A 183 13.53 3.96 -14.52
C ILE A 183 14.02 3.44 -15.88
N ASN A 184 13.22 2.61 -16.56
CA ASN A 184 13.57 2.09 -17.88
C ASN A 184 13.79 3.20 -18.91
N GLU A 185 13.03 4.30 -18.86
CA GLU A 185 13.21 5.45 -19.76
C GLU A 185 14.54 6.20 -19.56
N ASN A 186 15.30 5.90 -18.50
CA ASN A 186 16.60 6.49 -18.17
C ASN A 186 17.81 5.55 -18.45
N ILE A 187 17.58 4.39 -19.06
CA ILE A 187 18.65 3.44 -19.44
C ILE A 187 19.60 4.07 -20.50
N ASP A 188 20.91 3.80 -20.40
CA ASP A 188 21.86 4.11 -21.47
C ASP A 188 21.65 3.15 -22.67
N MET A 189 21.27 3.74 -23.81
CA MET A 189 20.89 3.00 -25.03
C MET A 189 22.09 2.42 -25.78
N ARG A 190 23.34 2.77 -25.45
CA ARG A 190 24.52 2.27 -26.18
C ARG A 190 24.61 0.74 -26.24
N ALA A 191 24.35 0.07 -25.12
CA ALA A 191 24.36 -1.40 -25.07
C ALA A 191 23.18 -2.01 -25.86
N GLU A 192 22.04 -1.34 -25.86
CA GLU A 192 20.83 -1.75 -26.58
C GLU A 192 21.03 -1.64 -28.11
N GLU A 193 21.57 -0.50 -28.55
CA GLU A 193 21.89 -0.22 -29.96
C GLU A 193 22.95 -1.20 -30.50
N GLY A 194 23.96 -1.53 -29.68
CA GLY A 194 24.98 -2.53 -30.02
C GLY A 194 24.39 -3.93 -30.22
N LEU A 195 23.50 -4.38 -29.33
CA LEU A 195 22.79 -5.65 -29.50
C LEU A 195 21.86 -5.62 -30.71
N ARG A 196 21.20 -4.49 -30.98
CA ARG A 196 20.36 -4.32 -32.17
C ARG A 196 21.16 -4.45 -33.46
N ALA A 197 22.39 -3.92 -33.51
CA ALA A 197 23.25 -3.97 -34.69
C ALA A 197 23.66 -5.40 -35.07
N VAL A 198 23.77 -6.32 -34.11
CA VAL A 198 24.08 -7.74 -34.35
C VAL A 198 22.83 -8.61 -34.57
N GLY A 199 21.65 -7.99 -34.70
CA GLY A 199 20.40 -8.69 -35.00
C GLY A 199 19.67 -9.27 -33.78
N ALA A 200 20.02 -8.86 -32.55
CA ALA A 200 19.34 -9.35 -31.35
C ALA A 200 17.85 -8.97 -31.33
N ASN A 201 17.01 -9.92 -30.93
CA ASN A 201 15.59 -9.70 -30.80
C ASN A 201 15.24 -8.80 -29.59
N TRP A 202 13.98 -8.40 -29.47
CA TRP A 202 13.54 -7.50 -28.39
C TRP A 202 13.79 -8.07 -26.99
N PHE A 203 13.52 -9.35 -26.77
CA PHE A 203 13.71 -9.98 -25.46
C PHE A 203 15.18 -10.04 -25.06
N GLU A 204 16.07 -10.33 -26.02
CA GLU A 204 17.52 -10.31 -25.81
C GLU A 204 18.02 -8.91 -25.44
N ARG A 205 17.56 -7.89 -26.16
CA ARG A 205 17.92 -6.50 -25.88
C ARG A 205 17.46 -6.06 -24.48
N VAL A 206 16.21 -6.35 -24.12
CA VAL A 206 15.70 -6.05 -22.76
C VAL A 206 16.47 -6.82 -21.70
N ARG A 207 16.71 -8.12 -21.90
CA ARG A 207 17.35 -8.98 -20.90
C ARG A 207 18.82 -8.66 -20.67
N PHE A 208 19.57 -8.40 -21.74
CA PHE A 208 21.03 -8.28 -21.67
C PHE A 208 21.54 -6.84 -21.65
N ALA A 209 20.83 -5.87 -22.27
CA ALA A 209 21.21 -4.46 -22.19
C ALA A 209 20.40 -3.68 -21.14
N GLY A 210 19.08 -3.91 -21.06
CA GLY A 210 18.20 -3.11 -20.20
C GLY A 210 18.16 -3.53 -18.74
N LEU A 211 17.70 -4.76 -18.47
CA LEU A 211 17.45 -5.26 -17.12
C LEU A 211 18.64 -5.14 -16.16
N PRO A 212 19.90 -5.44 -16.54
CA PRO A 212 21.04 -5.33 -15.62
C PRO A 212 21.26 -3.92 -15.07
N GLN A 213 20.91 -2.88 -15.85
CA GLN A 213 21.08 -1.47 -15.44
C GLN A 213 20.01 -1.01 -14.44
N VAL A 214 18.82 -1.60 -14.49
CA VAL A 214 17.65 -1.13 -13.71
C VAL A 214 17.32 -2.02 -12.52
N LEU A 215 17.82 -3.26 -12.50
CA LEU A 215 17.50 -4.26 -11.48
C LEU A 215 17.74 -3.76 -10.04
N PRO A 216 18.84 -3.06 -9.71
CA PRO A 216 19.03 -2.52 -8.36
C PRO A 216 17.90 -1.58 -7.93
N ASN A 217 17.49 -0.66 -8.82
CA ASN A 217 16.40 0.27 -8.54
C ASN A 217 15.05 -0.46 -8.44
N PHE A 218 14.80 -1.47 -9.29
CA PHE A 218 13.60 -2.28 -9.20
C PHE A 218 13.49 -2.97 -7.85
N MET A 219 14.59 -3.52 -7.33
CA MET A 219 14.64 -4.13 -6.00
C MET A 219 14.35 -3.11 -4.90
N SER A 220 14.95 -1.91 -4.96
CA SER A 220 14.68 -0.85 -3.97
C SER A 220 13.20 -0.46 -3.91
N TYR A 221 12.56 -0.24 -5.06
CA TYR A 221 11.13 0.09 -5.10
C TYR A 221 10.23 -1.10 -4.72
N THR A 222 10.65 -2.33 -5.00
CA THR A 222 9.92 -3.53 -4.56
C THR A 222 9.96 -3.67 -3.05
N LEU A 223 11.11 -3.44 -2.42
CA LEU A 223 11.25 -3.47 -0.96
C LEU A 223 10.40 -2.37 -0.30
N LEU A 224 10.43 -1.15 -0.85
CA LEU A 224 9.53 -0.08 -0.42
C LEU A 224 8.06 -0.48 -0.55
N ARG A 225 7.71 -1.18 -1.63
CA ARG A 225 6.33 -1.63 -1.86
C ARG A 225 5.91 -2.71 -0.86
N ILE A 226 6.80 -3.62 -0.48
CA ILE A 226 6.54 -4.58 0.60
C ILE A 226 6.24 -3.83 1.90
N GLU A 227 7.05 -2.83 2.27
CA GLU A 227 6.82 -2.04 3.47
C GLU A 227 5.44 -1.35 3.46
N ILE A 228 5.04 -0.78 2.33
CA ILE A 228 3.72 -0.17 2.17
C ILE A 228 2.62 -1.22 2.30
N ASN A 229 2.75 -2.36 1.61
CA ASN A 229 1.75 -3.41 1.59
C ASN A 229 1.59 -4.12 2.95
N VAL A 230 2.59 -4.08 3.84
CA VAL A 230 2.46 -4.57 5.24
C VAL A 230 1.59 -3.64 6.10
N ARG A 231 1.46 -2.35 5.73
CA ARG A 231 0.70 -1.35 6.48
C ARG A 231 -0.77 -1.25 6.04
N ILE A 232 -1.14 -1.89 4.93
CA ILE A 232 -2.49 -1.93 4.36
C ILE A 232 -3.24 -3.10 4.98
#